data_AF-A0A7U9SG22-F1
#
_entry.id   AF-A0A7U9SG22-F1
#
_cell.length_a   1.000
_cell.length_b   1.000
_cell.length_c   1.000
_cell.angle_alpha   90.00
_cell.angle_beta   90.00
_cell.angle_gamma   90.00
#
_symmetry.space_group_name_H-M   'P 1'
#
loop_
_entity.id
_entity.type
_entity.pdbx_description
1 polymer ?
#
loop_
_entity_poly.entity_id
_entity_poly.type
_entity_poly.pdbx_seq_one_letter_code
_entity_poly.pdbx_strand_id
1 'polypeptide(L)' 'MGKPEIEYTSTTCIIVLNINSANIGIVVDAVQQVIDIDQSKISAVPVENQQELINGMISHGLRSVILFLDCEQLIQAY' A
#
# COMPACT_ATOMS: atom_id res chain seq x y z
N MET A 1 -8.78 5.12 -1.56
CA MET A 1 -8.81 3.64 -1.48
C MET A 1 -10.23 3.13 -1.14
N GLY A 2 -11.25 3.55 -1.90
CA GLY A 2 -12.66 3.23 -1.64
C GLY A 2 -13.08 1.84 -2.12
N LYS A 3 -12.33 0.81 -1.74
CA LYS A 3 -12.73 -0.58 -1.99
C LYS A 3 -13.99 -0.88 -1.18
N PRO A 4 -14.96 -1.61 -1.74
CA PRO A 4 -16.11 -2.06 -0.97
C PRO A 4 -15.62 -2.91 0.21
N GLU A 5 -16.28 -2.75 1.35
CA GLU A 5 -16.10 -3.67 2.47
C GLU A 5 -16.47 -5.08 2.02
N ILE A 6 -15.65 -6.05 2.43
CA ILE A 6 -15.86 -7.47 2.18
C ILE A 6 -15.80 -8.22 3.50
N GLU A 7 -16.43 -9.38 3.56
CA GLU A 7 -16.34 -10.24 4.74
C GLU A 7 -14.91 -10.76 4.95
N TYR A 8 -14.54 -10.92 6.22
CA TYR A 8 -13.27 -11.54 6.56
C TYR A 8 -13.26 -13.01 6.16
N THR A 9 -12.20 -13.41 5.46
CA THR A 9 -12.00 -14.77 4.97
C THR A 9 -10.77 -15.40 5.63
N SER A 10 -10.48 -16.66 5.31
CA SER A 10 -9.28 -17.35 5.79
C SER A 10 -7.96 -16.74 5.31
N THR A 11 -7.99 -15.86 4.30
CA THR A 11 -6.80 -15.17 3.78
C THR A 11 -6.65 -13.77 4.34
N THR A 12 -7.65 -13.24 5.03
CA THR A 12 -7.57 -11.95 5.69
C THR A 12 -6.51 -12.01 6.77
N CYS A 13 -5.58 -11.05 6.74
CA CYS A 13 -4.50 -10.98 7.72
C CYS A 13 -4.17 -9.53 8.09
N ILE A 14 -3.37 -9.38 9.14
CA ILE A 14 -2.89 -8.08 9.61
C ILE A 14 -1.40 -7.97 9.27
N ILE A 15 -1.03 -6.93 8.54
CA ILE A 15 0.36 -6.54 8.33
C ILE A 15 0.79 -5.71 9.54
N VAL A 16 1.78 -6.18 10.29
CA VAL A 16 2.35 -5.44 11.42
C VAL A 16 3.56 -4.66 10.94
N LEU A 17 3.48 -3.34 11.06
CA LEU A 17 4.55 -2.40 10.75
C LEU A 17 5.15 -1.85 12.04
N ASN A 18 6.49 -1.82 12.11
CA ASN A 18 7.23 -1.10 13.12
C ASN A 18 7.97 0.06 12.45
N ILE A 19 7.60 1.29 12.77
CA ILE A 19 8.16 2.48 12.15
C ILE A 19 8.36 3.52 13.26
N ASN A 20 9.58 4.03 13.41
CA ASN A 20 9.92 5.03 14.44
C ASN A 20 9.47 4.66 15.87
N SER A 21 9.57 3.38 16.24
CA SER A 21 9.09 2.82 17.52
C SER A 21 7.56 2.77 17.70
N ALA A 22 6.78 3.20 16.72
CA ALA A 22 5.34 2.97 16.66
C ALA A 22 5.05 1.61 16.02
N ASN A 23 4.08 0.88 16.59
CA ASN A 23 3.57 -0.37 16.03
C ASN A 23 2.18 -0.12 15.44
N ILE A 24 2.02 -0.37 14.14
CA ILE A 24 0.76 -0.21 13.41
C ILE A 24 0.36 -1.56 12.82
N GLY A 25 -0.92 -1.91 12.94
CA GLY A 25 -1.52 -3.04 12.25
C GLY A 25 -2.40 -2.57 11.09
N ILE A 26 -2.17 -3.10 9.89
CA ILE A 26 -3.00 -2.84 8.70
C ILE A 26 -3.76 -4.12 8.36
N VAL A 27 -5.09 -4.07 8.39
CA VAL A 27 -5.94 -5.17 7.93
C VAL A 27 -5.95 -5.20 6.40
N VAL A 28 -5.69 -6.37 5.80
CA VAL A 28 -5.70 -6.56 4.34
C VAL A 28 -6.49 -7.80 3.94
N ASP A 29 -7.04 -7.79 2.72
CA ASP A 29 -7.79 -8.92 2.15
C ASP A 29 -6.93 -10.20 2.08
N ALA A 30 -5.68 -10.05 1.64
CA ALA A 30 -4.66 -11.11 1.54
C ALA A 30 -3.27 -10.52 1.23
N VAL A 31 -2.20 -11.27 1.52
CA VAL A 31 -0.85 -11.02 0.99
C VAL A 31 -0.64 -11.88 -0.25
N GLN A 32 -0.38 -11.24 -1.40
CA GLN A 32 -0.29 -11.97 -2.67
C GLN A 32 1.09 -12.60 -2.91
N GLN A 33 2.17 -11.82 -2.78
CA GLN A 33 3.54 -12.25 -3.05
C GLN A 33 4.56 -11.19 -2.60
N VAL A 34 5.82 -11.60 -2.49
CA VAL A 34 6.97 -10.71 -2.34
C VAL A 34 7.66 -10.64 -3.71
N ILE A 35 7.87 -9.42 -4.21
CA ILE A 35 8.51 -9.19 -5.52
C ILE A 35 9.63 -8.17 -5.39
N ASP A 36 10.71 -8.40 -6.15
CA ASP A 36 11.76 -7.39 -6.34
C ASP A 36 11.30 -6.35 -7.36
N ILE A 37 11.41 -5.08 -7.00
CA ILE A 37 11.02 -3.96 -7.86
C ILE A 37 12.24 -3.08 -8.12
N ASP A 38 12.48 -2.81 -9.41
CA ASP A 38 13.43 -1.81 -9.85
C ASP A 38 12.88 -0.41 -9.57
N GLN A 39 13.50 0.29 -8.63
CA GLN A 39 13.06 1.62 -8.18
C GLN A 39 13.04 2.66 -9.32
N SER A 40 13.85 2.48 -10.37
CA SER A 40 13.86 3.40 -11.52
C SER A 40 12.56 3.37 -12.32
N LYS A 41 11.73 2.33 -12.15
CA LYS A 41 10.44 2.17 -12.81
C LYS A 41 9.28 2.75 -11.99
N ILE A 42 9.54 3.20 -10.76
CA ILE A 42 8.52 3.82 -9.92
C ILE A 42 8.21 5.20 -10.48
N SER A 43 6.95 5.42 -10.81
CA SER A 43 6.44 6.71 -11.29
C SER A 43 5.81 7.48 -10.13
N ALA A 44 5.94 8.81 -10.17
CA ALA A 44 5.26 9.68 -9.23
C ALA A 44 3.73 9.56 -9.38
N VAL A 45 3.01 9.76 -8.27
CA VAL A 45 1.54 9.80 -8.27
C VAL A 45 1.08 11.09 -8.96
N PRO A 46 0.11 11.05 -9.90
CA PRO A 46 -0.43 12.25 -10.53
C PRO A 46 -0.98 13.24 -9.48
N VAL A 47 -0.62 14.52 -9.62
CA VAL A 47 -0.91 15.59 -8.64
C VAL A 47 -2.42 15.79 -8.42
N GLU A 48 -3.24 15.54 -9.45
CA GLU A 48 -4.71 15.66 -9.38
C GLU A 48 -5.36 14.57 -8.51
N ASN A 49 -4.64 13.49 -8.22
CA ASN A 49 -5.06 12.35 -7.40
C ASN A 49 -4.03 12.08 -6.29
N GLN A 50 -3.50 13.14 -5.64
CA GLN A 50 -2.69 12.98 -4.44
C GLN A 50 -3.50 12.27 -3.36
N GLN A 51 -3.39 10.94 -3.34
CA GLN A 51 -3.75 10.15 -2.20
C GLN A 51 -2.64 10.42 -1.18
N GLU A 52 -2.97 11.10 -0.08
CA GLU A 52 -2.02 11.58 0.93
C GLU A 52 -1.05 10.49 1.42
N LEU A 53 -1.47 9.23 1.36
CA LEU A 53 -0.68 8.09 1.85
C LEU A 53 0.09 7.34 0.75
N ILE A 54 0.22 7.86 -0.48
CA ILE A 54 0.89 7.16 -1.59
C ILE A 54 2.06 7.99 -2.13
N ASN A 55 3.26 7.41 -2.17
CA ASN A 55 4.47 8.09 -2.64
C ASN A 55 4.96 7.62 -4.02
N GLY A 56 4.32 6.59 -4.60
CA GLY A 56 4.67 6.12 -5.93
C GLY A 56 3.71 5.06 -6.46
N MET A 57 3.84 4.77 -7.74
CA MET A 57 3.12 3.68 -8.39
C MET A 57 3.96 3.00 -9.46
N ILE A 58 3.68 1.73 -9.70
CA ILE A 58 4.28 0.97 -10.80
C ILE A 58 3.20 0.13 -11.51
N SER A 59 3.25 0.12 -12.83
CA SER A 59 2.42 -0.77 -13.63
C SER A 59 2.96 -2.20 -13.54
N HIS A 60 2.12 -3.12 -13.10
CA HIS A 60 2.40 -4.55 -13.06
C HIS A 60 1.57 -5.22 -14.17
N GLY A 61 2.23 -5.74 -15.21
CA GLY A 61 1.55 -6.33 -16.36
C GLY A 61 0.68 -5.33 -17.14
N LEU A 62 -0.38 -5.83 -17.80
CA LEU A 62 -1.21 -5.03 -18.72
C LEU A 62 -2.31 -4.21 -18.03
N ARG A 63 -2.77 -4.61 -16.83
CA ARG A 63 -3.97 -4.03 -16.18
C ARG A 63 -3.91 -3.93 -14.66
N SER A 64 -2.76 -4.17 -14.03
CA SER A 64 -2.62 -3.96 -12.59
C SER A 64 -1.62 -2.86 -12.29
N VAL A 65 -1.89 -2.09 -11.24
CA VAL A 65 -1.01 -1.04 -10.72
C VAL A 65 -0.75 -1.39 -9.26
N ILE A 66 0.52 -1.34 -8.88
CA ILE A 66 0.94 -1.47 -7.49
C ILE A 66 1.19 -0.06 -6.99
N LEU A 67 0.58 0.28 -5.86
CA LEU A 67 0.75 1.56 -5.18
C LEU A 67 1.69 1.37 -3.99
N PHE A 68 2.61 2.31 -3.81
CA PHE A 68 3.53 2.31 -2.69
C PHE A 68 2.95 3.17 -1.57
N LEU A 69 2.63 2.52 -0.45
CA LEU A 69 2.11 3.17 0.75
C LEU A 69 3.24 3.91 1.47
N ASP A 70 3.03 5.21 1.69
CA ASP A 70 3.92 6.03 2.48
C ASP A 70 3.68 5.77 3.97
N CYS A 71 4.55 4.93 4.53
CA CYS A 71 4.50 4.50 5.91
C CYS A 71 4.83 5.63 6.90
N GLU A 72 5.63 6.62 6.50
CA GLU A 72 5.94 7.76 7.37
C GLU A 72 4.75 8.72 7.46
N GLN A 73 4.12 9.02 6.31
CA GLN A 73 2.89 9.81 6.30
C GLN A 73 1.74 9.11 7.02
N LEU A 74 1.67 7.77 6.97
CA LEU A 74 0.66 6.99 7.70
C LEU A 74 0.68 7.25 9.21
N ILE A 75 1.85 7.36 9.83
CA ILE A 75 1.98 7.65 11.27
C ILE A 75 1.76 9.12 11.58
N GLN A 76 2.03 10.01 10.63
CA GLN A 76 1.74 11.43 10.84
C GLN A 76 0.24 11.72 10.80
N ALA A 77 -0.51 10.93 10.02
CA ALA A 77 -1.96 11.05 9.92
C ALA A 77 -2.72 10.44 11.12
N TYR A 78 -2.11 9.52 11.88
CA TYR A 78 -2.75 8.74 12.95
C TYR A 78 -1.82 8.45 14.14
#